data_AF-A0A4Q0MGT6-F1
#
_entry.id   AF-A0A4Q0MGT6-F1
#
_cell.length_a   1.000
_cell.length_b   1.000
_cell.length_c   1.000
_cell.angle_alpha   90.00
_cell.angle_beta   90.00
_cell.angle_gamma   90.00
#
_symmetry.space_group_name_H-M   'P 1'
#
loop_
_entity.id
_entity.type
_entity.pdbx_description
1 polymer ?
#
loop_
_entity_poly.entity_id
_entity_poly.type
_entity_poly.pdbx_seq_one_letter_code
_entity_poly.pdbx_strand_id
1 'polypeptide(L)'
;MKSKYIYLLAFVALFYTSCKKDLGNYDYSPPSEPVIEGIRNANIPALIGDSLIIKPKVSLAGADPLKDLSFEWRILLLEELRELSFTGYPFKMLFNLGTGERAAKLIVTDKRNGLIYKYEFKITGTTQFSTGTVILSNEGGKGKLSFVKSDNTVLANIYETLQPGLVLPDNPVQLYYSKPLPYQLLSKEEYWIMCNDASSGSVIVNPSTLFFKDNFRSQFFLPPSTVTPGYLETLMGTISNGVINGKLYVGIQSTAPFAPDYGKYANAQPGDYNLSPMFTKGGSFYLGFDTKTKAFVVFDGGGSYLGTNYGTGTATTLPFNPKDIGMSNLLYFKASESGTTYAFFRDETGTWEYSFNNKLNEGTKEIVPEQKRKFAGSSLVLADSKWVRNTLNVFYFSSADKIYRYNPINEEVRALDANFGGKKVSMIKISADDNTLTVGVEGALYSLDVTVGKNGNIVESKTINGIPGSPVDVLIRTN
;
A
#
# COMPACT_ATOMS: atom_id res chain seq x y z
N MET A 1 -68.83 -67.15 20.60
CA MET A 1 -67.42 -66.98 20.18
C MET A 1 -66.98 -65.54 19.88
N LYS A 2 -67.84 -64.50 20.04
CA LYS A 2 -67.48 -63.10 19.73
C LYS A 2 -66.87 -62.30 20.90
N SER A 3 -66.97 -62.73 22.17
CA SER A 3 -66.39 -61.97 23.30
C SER A 3 -64.92 -62.31 23.59
N LYS A 4 -64.42 -63.51 23.25
CA LYS A 4 -63.03 -63.91 23.50
C LYS A 4 -62.01 -63.09 22.69
N TYR A 5 -62.38 -62.67 21.48
CA TYR A 5 -61.52 -61.82 20.64
C TYR A 5 -61.44 -60.38 21.15
N ILE A 6 -62.47 -59.89 21.85
CA ILE A 6 -62.49 -58.54 22.44
C ILE A 6 -61.52 -58.45 23.62
N TYR A 7 -61.47 -59.48 24.47
CA TYR A 7 -60.50 -59.53 25.57
C TYR A 7 -59.06 -59.69 25.08
N LEU A 8 -58.84 -60.42 23.98
CA LEU A 8 -57.52 -60.55 23.36
C LEU A 8 -57.04 -59.23 22.73
N LEU A 9 -57.94 -58.50 22.05
CA LEU A 9 -57.65 -57.17 21.51
C LEU A 9 -57.37 -56.14 22.62
N ALA A 10 -58.10 -56.21 23.75
CA ALA A 10 -57.85 -55.36 24.91
C ALA A 10 -56.50 -55.67 25.58
N PHE A 11 -56.07 -56.93 25.59
CA PHE A 11 -54.77 -57.33 26.14
C PHE A 11 -53.60 -56.91 25.24
N VAL A 12 -53.75 -56.94 23.91
CA VAL A 12 -52.75 -56.48 22.96
C VAL A 12 -52.62 -54.95 22.97
N ALA A 13 -53.72 -54.22 23.20
CA ALA A 13 -53.69 -52.75 23.33
C ALA A 13 -52.88 -52.24 24.53
N LEU A 14 -52.75 -53.05 25.59
CA LEU A 14 -51.94 -52.71 26.78
C LEU A 14 -50.43 -52.74 26.50
N PHE A 15 -49.96 -53.38 25.43
CA PHE A 15 -48.54 -53.40 25.06
C PHE A 15 -48.12 -52.24 24.13
N TYR A 16 -49.07 -51.44 23.62
CA TYR A 16 -48.79 -50.27 22.78
C TYR A 16 -48.50 -48.97 23.56
N THR A 17 -48.54 -49.00 24.90
CA THR A 17 -48.29 -47.81 25.73
C THR A 17 -46.87 -47.74 26.32
N SER A 18 -45.95 -48.63 25.92
CA SER A 18 -44.57 -48.64 26.47
C SER A 18 -43.58 -47.70 25.78
N CYS A 19 -44.02 -46.79 24.91
CA CYS A 19 -43.23 -45.58 24.66
C CYS A 19 -43.42 -44.65 25.86
N LYS A 20 -42.71 -44.94 26.96
CA LYS A 20 -42.46 -43.96 28.02
C LYS A 20 -41.80 -42.77 27.32
N LYS A 21 -42.58 -41.72 27.06
CA LYS A 21 -42.07 -40.41 26.71
C LYS A 21 -41.23 -39.99 27.91
N ASP A 22 -39.92 -39.90 27.75
CA ASP A 22 -39.04 -39.35 28.78
C ASP A 22 -39.47 -37.89 29.00
N LEU A 23 -40.40 -37.69 29.93
CA LEU A 23 -40.77 -36.41 30.51
C LEU A 23 -39.77 -36.11 31.62
N GLY A 24 -38.48 -36.23 31.29
CA GLY A 24 -37.42 -35.69 32.10
C GLY A 24 -37.51 -34.17 32.04
N ASN A 25 -38.17 -33.59 33.04
CA ASN A 25 -37.96 -32.18 33.38
C ASN A 25 -36.58 -32.09 34.02
N TYR A 26 -35.54 -32.17 33.21
CA TYR A 26 -34.17 -31.99 33.65
C TYR A 26 -33.93 -30.49 33.76
N ASP A 27 -33.80 -29.99 34.99
CA ASP A 27 -33.20 -28.68 35.23
C ASP A 27 -31.71 -28.78 34.87
N TYR A 28 -31.39 -28.48 33.61
CA TYR A 28 -30.02 -28.33 33.16
C TYR A 28 -29.45 -27.06 33.78
N SER A 29 -28.62 -27.22 34.81
CA SER A 29 -27.72 -26.16 35.25
C SER A 29 -26.46 -26.24 34.37
N PRO A 30 -26.25 -25.28 33.45
CA PRO A 30 -25.05 -25.30 32.63
C PRO A 30 -23.82 -25.21 33.55
N PRO A 31 -22.77 -26.02 33.30
CA PRO A 31 -21.55 -25.95 34.08
C PRO A 31 -20.92 -24.56 33.96
N SER A 32 -20.25 -24.11 35.02
CA SER A 32 -19.56 -22.82 35.05
C SER A 32 -18.52 -22.74 33.93
N GLU A 33 -18.59 -21.72 33.08
CA GLU A 33 -17.63 -21.50 32.01
C GLU A 33 -16.46 -20.61 32.47
N PRO A 34 -15.24 -20.83 31.96
CA PRO A 34 -14.12 -19.94 32.21
C PRO A 34 -14.33 -18.60 31.49
N VAL A 35 -14.13 -17.51 32.22
CA VAL A 35 -14.07 -16.15 31.68
C VAL A 35 -12.61 -15.78 31.43
N ILE A 36 -12.29 -15.47 30.17
CA ILE A 36 -10.95 -15.07 29.72
C ILE A 36 -11.00 -13.63 29.21
N GLU A 37 -10.36 -12.71 29.94
CA GLU A 37 -10.27 -11.29 29.58
C GLU A 37 -8.92 -10.98 28.91
N GLY A 38 -8.93 -10.08 27.92
CA GLY A 38 -7.72 -9.51 27.32
C GLY A 38 -7.08 -10.29 26.18
N ILE A 39 -7.73 -11.35 25.66
CA ILE A 39 -7.20 -12.12 24.51
C ILE A 39 -8.18 -12.30 23.36
N ARG A 40 -9.49 -12.39 23.61
CA ARG A 40 -10.47 -12.68 22.57
C ARG A 40 -10.43 -11.61 21.47
N ASN A 41 -10.16 -12.03 20.24
CA ASN A 41 -10.00 -11.16 19.06
C ASN A 41 -8.89 -10.09 19.20
N ALA A 42 -7.97 -10.25 20.16
CA ALA A 42 -6.84 -9.34 20.32
C ALA A 42 -5.80 -9.58 19.22
N ASN A 43 -5.07 -8.53 18.82
CA ASN A 43 -3.85 -8.65 18.02
C ASN A 43 -2.66 -8.21 18.87
N ILE A 44 -1.79 -9.16 19.20
CA ILE A 44 -0.66 -8.96 20.12
C ILE A 44 0.61 -8.75 19.28
N PRO A 45 1.23 -7.55 19.32
CA PRO A 45 2.51 -7.33 18.66
C PRO A 45 3.62 -8.07 19.40
N ALA A 46 4.50 -8.75 18.67
CA ALA A 46 5.63 -9.50 19.22
C ALA A 46 6.92 -9.09 18.50
N LEU A 47 7.85 -8.49 19.25
CA LEU A 47 9.14 -8.09 18.70
C LEU A 47 10.02 -9.33 18.46
N ILE A 48 10.52 -9.48 17.23
CA ILE A 48 11.41 -10.60 16.89
C ILE A 48 12.68 -10.54 17.74
N GLY A 49 13.03 -11.69 18.34
CA GLY A 49 14.17 -11.83 19.23
C GLY A 49 13.87 -11.48 20.69
N ASP A 50 12.66 -11.04 21.02
CA ASP A 50 12.24 -10.72 22.38
C ASP A 50 11.31 -11.81 22.97
N SER A 51 11.07 -11.76 24.28
CA SER A 51 10.15 -12.65 24.97
C SER A 51 8.70 -12.26 24.72
N LEU A 52 7.93 -13.14 24.08
CA LEU A 52 6.47 -13.03 24.00
C LEU A 52 5.83 -13.72 25.20
N ILE A 53 5.17 -12.94 26.05
CA ILE A 53 4.44 -13.42 27.22
C ILE A 53 2.98 -13.02 27.12
N ILE A 54 2.07 -14.00 27.09
CA ILE A 54 0.62 -13.75 27.02
C ILE A 54 -0.04 -14.31 28.29
N LYS A 55 -0.62 -13.39 29.07
CA LYS A 55 -1.22 -13.68 30.38
C LYS A 55 -2.61 -13.04 30.49
N PRO A 56 -3.64 -13.62 29.84
CA PRO A 56 -5.01 -13.12 29.96
C PRO A 56 -5.51 -13.31 31.38
N LYS A 57 -6.42 -12.46 31.84
CA LYS A 57 -7.04 -12.69 33.16
C LYS A 57 -8.06 -13.82 33.04
N VAL A 58 -7.95 -14.80 33.93
CA VAL A 58 -8.77 -16.03 33.92
C VAL A 58 -9.56 -16.11 35.22
N SER A 59 -10.86 -16.35 35.13
CA SER A 59 -11.72 -16.68 36.28
C SER A 59 -12.66 -17.83 35.96
N LEU A 60 -12.97 -18.65 36.96
CA LEU A 60 -13.86 -19.79 36.86
C LEU A 60 -14.71 -19.85 38.13
N ALA A 61 -16.03 -19.82 37.99
CA ALA A 61 -16.91 -19.81 39.16
C ALA A 61 -16.80 -21.12 39.95
N GLY A 62 -16.59 -21.00 41.27
CA GLY A 62 -16.53 -22.15 42.17
C GLY A 62 -15.31 -23.08 41.97
N ALA A 63 -14.25 -22.60 41.33
CA ALA A 63 -13.01 -23.36 41.11
C ALA A 63 -11.78 -22.47 41.07
N ASP A 64 -10.60 -23.09 41.13
CA ASP A 64 -9.30 -22.43 40.99
C ASP A 64 -8.82 -22.58 39.53
N PRO A 65 -8.82 -21.49 38.73
CA PRO A 65 -8.46 -21.59 37.33
C PRO A 65 -7.08 -22.18 37.06
N LEU A 66 -6.12 -22.03 37.97
CA LEU A 66 -4.75 -22.54 37.76
C LEU A 66 -4.63 -24.03 38.06
N LYS A 67 -5.54 -24.59 38.87
CA LYS A 67 -5.57 -26.03 39.18
C LYS A 67 -6.51 -26.76 38.24
N ASP A 68 -7.71 -26.21 38.06
CA ASP A 68 -8.84 -26.88 37.43
C ASP A 68 -8.87 -26.72 35.91
N LEU A 69 -8.10 -25.78 35.35
CA LEU A 69 -7.98 -25.63 33.89
C LEU A 69 -6.62 -26.12 33.39
N SER A 70 -6.59 -26.59 32.14
CA SER A 70 -5.38 -26.70 31.34
C SER A 70 -5.45 -25.77 30.14
N PHE A 71 -4.29 -25.23 29.76
CA PHE A 71 -4.16 -24.24 28.70
C PHE A 71 -3.24 -24.81 27.61
N GLU A 72 -3.74 -24.86 26.39
CA GLU A 72 -2.98 -25.15 25.18
C GLU A 72 -3.05 -23.92 24.25
N TRP A 73 -1.90 -23.54 23.72
CA TRP A 73 -1.74 -22.40 22.82
C TRP A 73 -1.32 -22.91 21.47
N ARG A 74 -2.00 -22.47 20.42
CA ARG A 74 -1.67 -22.85 19.06
C ARG A 74 -1.42 -21.65 18.19
N ILE A 75 -0.38 -21.72 17.34
CA ILE A 75 -0.02 -20.67 16.40
C ILE A 75 0.10 -21.29 15.01
N LEU A 76 -0.66 -20.76 14.05
CA LEU A 76 -0.65 -21.22 12.67
C LEU A 76 0.45 -20.51 11.87
N LEU A 77 1.34 -21.30 11.25
CA LEU A 77 2.38 -20.86 10.31
C LEU A 77 1.97 -21.32 8.91
N LEU A 78 1.22 -20.46 8.21
CA LEU A 78 0.70 -20.78 6.88
C LEU A 78 1.81 -20.99 5.85
N GLU A 79 2.89 -20.22 5.96
CA GLU A 79 4.07 -20.31 5.08
C GLU A 79 4.86 -21.62 5.26
N GLU A 80 4.75 -22.27 6.42
CA GLU A 80 5.36 -23.57 6.70
C GLU A 80 4.34 -24.73 6.63
N LEU A 81 3.06 -24.43 6.37
CA LEU A 81 1.93 -25.37 6.49
C LEU A 81 1.95 -26.15 7.83
N ARG A 82 2.25 -25.43 8.93
CA ARG A 82 2.51 -26.02 10.25
C ARG A 82 1.73 -25.30 11.34
N GLU A 83 1.38 -26.02 12.41
CA GLU A 83 0.84 -25.44 13.65
C GLU A 83 1.82 -25.70 14.79
N LEU A 84 2.18 -24.66 15.53
CA LEU A 84 2.90 -24.79 16.79
C LEU A 84 1.90 -25.07 17.92
N SER A 85 2.27 -25.92 18.87
CA SER A 85 1.47 -26.16 20.08
C SER A 85 2.35 -26.01 21.32
N PHE A 86 1.84 -25.28 22.31
CA PHE A 86 2.49 -25.05 23.60
C PHE A 86 1.47 -25.28 24.71
N THR A 87 1.93 -25.77 25.86
CA THR A 87 1.07 -25.98 27.03
C THR A 87 1.52 -25.13 28.20
N GLY A 88 0.59 -24.85 29.11
CA GLY A 88 0.85 -24.12 30.35
C GLY A 88 0.34 -22.68 30.35
N TYR A 89 0.47 -22.02 31.50
CA TYR A 89 0.00 -20.65 31.71
C TYR A 89 0.96 -19.91 32.66
N PRO A 90 1.36 -18.66 32.33
CA PRO A 90 1.09 -17.93 31.09
C PRO A 90 1.81 -18.54 29.89
N PHE A 91 1.40 -18.17 28.68
CA PHE A 91 2.17 -18.47 27.47
C PHE A 91 3.51 -17.75 27.51
N LYS A 92 4.59 -18.43 27.14
CA LYS A 92 5.93 -17.86 27.01
C LYS A 92 6.66 -18.49 25.83
N MET A 93 7.23 -17.66 24.97
CA MET A 93 8.25 -18.10 24.00
C MET A 93 9.23 -16.98 23.71
N LEU A 94 10.44 -17.33 23.29
CA LEU A 94 11.28 -16.41 22.53
C LEU A 94 10.66 -16.25 21.14
N PHE A 95 10.24 -15.05 20.76
CA PHE A 95 9.53 -14.84 19.51
C PHE A 95 10.50 -14.82 18.32
N ASN A 96 10.47 -15.87 17.51
CA ASN A 96 11.36 -16.05 16.36
C ASN A 96 10.61 -16.38 15.06
N LEU A 97 9.30 -16.11 15.00
CA LEU A 97 8.42 -16.51 13.90
C LEU A 97 8.42 -15.50 12.74
N GLY A 98 9.43 -14.64 12.59
CA GLY A 98 9.45 -13.61 11.54
C GLY A 98 8.39 -12.51 11.71
N THR A 99 8.30 -11.61 10.73
CA THR A 99 7.30 -10.53 10.71
C THR A 99 5.99 -10.98 10.09
N GLY A 100 4.89 -10.33 10.47
CA GLY A 100 3.57 -10.56 9.89
C GLY A 100 2.56 -11.11 10.88
N GLU A 101 1.29 -11.07 10.48
CA GLU A 101 0.16 -11.51 11.28
C GLU A 101 0.01 -13.03 11.23
N ARG A 102 -0.26 -13.65 12.40
CA ARG A 102 -0.45 -15.09 12.57
C ARG A 102 -1.72 -15.35 13.35
N ALA A 103 -2.54 -16.26 12.85
CA ALA A 103 -3.71 -16.74 13.59
C ALA A 103 -3.26 -17.62 14.77
N ALA A 104 -3.85 -17.38 15.94
CA ALA A 104 -3.54 -18.11 17.14
C ALA A 104 -4.81 -18.47 17.93
N LYS A 105 -4.72 -19.53 18.72
CA LYS A 105 -5.83 -20.10 19.50
C LYS A 105 -5.36 -20.37 20.92
N LEU A 106 -6.11 -19.91 21.91
CA LEU A 106 -6.06 -20.42 23.27
C LEU A 106 -7.16 -21.47 23.43
N ILE A 107 -6.78 -22.69 23.76
CA ILE A 107 -7.66 -23.80 24.06
C ILE A 107 -7.60 -24.03 25.57
N VAL A 108 -8.72 -23.85 26.24
CA VAL A 108 -8.88 -24.04 27.68
C VAL A 108 -9.72 -25.28 27.90
N THR A 109 -9.23 -26.23 28.69
CA THR A 109 -9.98 -27.44 29.07
C THR A 109 -10.25 -27.41 30.56
N ASP A 110 -11.51 -27.53 30.94
CA ASP A 110 -11.92 -27.73 32.34
C ASP A 110 -11.73 -29.19 32.71
N LYS A 111 -10.78 -29.47 33.60
CA LYS A 111 -10.43 -30.84 34.01
C LYS A 111 -11.53 -31.51 34.83
N ARG A 112 -12.48 -30.74 35.37
CA ARG A 112 -13.57 -31.25 36.20
C ARG A 112 -14.65 -31.96 35.39
N ASN A 113 -14.85 -31.54 34.13
CA ASN A 113 -15.94 -32.03 33.27
C ASN A 113 -15.51 -32.34 31.82
N GLY A 114 -14.27 -32.02 31.43
CA GLY A 114 -13.73 -32.27 30.08
C GLY A 114 -14.17 -31.27 29.01
N LEU A 115 -14.89 -30.20 29.37
CA LEU A 115 -15.34 -29.19 28.40
C LEU A 115 -14.17 -28.35 27.87
N ILE A 116 -14.23 -28.03 26.58
CA ILE A 116 -13.18 -27.32 25.83
C ILE A 116 -13.72 -25.99 25.33
N TYR A 117 -13.00 -24.92 25.64
CA TYR A 117 -13.29 -23.55 25.24
C TYR A 117 -12.16 -23.02 24.36
N LYS A 118 -12.49 -22.42 23.22
CA LYS A 118 -11.52 -21.90 22.25
C LYS A 118 -11.64 -20.39 22.14
N TYR A 119 -10.52 -19.69 22.25
CA TYR A 119 -10.43 -18.25 22.12
C TYR A 119 -9.43 -17.91 21.03
N GLU A 120 -9.93 -17.32 19.96
CA GLU A 120 -9.12 -16.90 18.82
C GLU A 120 -8.50 -15.53 19.08
N PHE A 121 -7.26 -15.37 18.65
CA PHE A 121 -6.50 -14.13 18.71
C PHE A 121 -5.44 -14.14 17.60
N LYS A 122 -4.70 -13.05 17.49
CA LYS A 122 -3.63 -12.88 16.51
C LYS A 122 -2.34 -12.49 17.19
N ILE A 123 -1.21 -12.92 16.62
CA ILE A 123 0.12 -12.45 16.98
C ILE A 123 0.70 -11.79 15.74
N THR A 124 1.15 -10.54 15.84
CA THR A 124 1.82 -9.86 14.74
C THR A 124 3.30 -9.72 15.06
N GLY A 125 4.15 -10.42 14.31
CA GLY A 125 5.59 -10.28 14.43
C GLY A 125 6.04 -8.92 13.91
N THR A 126 6.82 -8.20 14.72
CA THR A 126 7.31 -6.86 14.42
C THR A 126 8.84 -6.75 14.57
N THR A 127 9.39 -5.69 14.01
CA THR A 127 10.78 -5.24 14.16
C THR A 127 10.79 -3.76 14.52
N GLN A 128 11.97 -3.23 14.86
CA GLN A 128 12.17 -1.80 15.02
C GLN A 128 11.86 -0.97 13.75
N PHE A 129 11.74 -1.61 12.58
CA PHE A 129 11.45 -0.97 11.29
C PHE A 129 9.99 -1.20 10.83
N SER A 130 9.16 -1.85 11.64
CA SER A 130 7.78 -2.21 11.30
C SER A 130 6.80 -1.05 11.35
N THR A 131 7.10 0.03 12.05
CA THR A 131 6.32 1.29 12.02
C THR A 131 7.28 2.46 11.95
N GLY A 132 7.04 3.39 11.02
CA GLY A 132 7.88 4.57 10.85
C GLY A 132 7.83 5.12 9.44
N THR A 133 8.79 6.00 9.12
CA THR A 133 8.88 6.67 7.82
C THR A 133 10.21 6.32 7.17
N VAL A 134 10.17 5.78 5.94
CA VAL A 134 11.33 5.55 5.10
C VAL A 134 11.50 6.75 4.18
N ILE A 135 12.70 7.34 4.16
CA ILE A 135 13.00 8.53 3.37
C ILE A 135 14.15 8.21 2.43
N LEU A 136 13.94 8.45 1.14
CA LEU A 136 14.97 8.42 0.11
C LEU A 136 15.37 9.86 -0.18
N SER A 137 16.66 10.15 -0.08
CA SER A 137 17.21 11.47 -0.37
C SER A 137 18.39 11.40 -1.34
N ASN A 138 18.68 12.54 -1.94
CA ASN A 138 19.80 12.76 -2.84
C ASN A 138 20.84 13.65 -2.13
N GLU A 139 22.02 13.09 -1.88
CA GLU A 139 23.17 13.80 -1.35
C GLU A 139 24.28 13.82 -2.41
N GLY A 140 24.44 14.95 -3.09
CA GLY A 140 25.50 15.12 -4.09
C GLY A 140 25.40 14.17 -5.30
N GLY A 141 24.18 13.78 -5.69
CA GLY A 141 23.91 12.80 -6.74
C GLY A 141 23.72 11.37 -6.23
N LYS A 142 24.08 11.09 -4.97
CA LYS A 142 24.02 9.74 -4.39
C LYS A 142 22.71 9.51 -3.65
N GLY A 143 22.13 8.31 -3.81
CA GLY A 143 21.01 7.89 -2.98
C GLY A 143 21.41 7.77 -1.51
N LYS A 144 20.51 8.16 -0.60
CA LYS A 144 20.61 7.92 0.84
C LYS A 144 19.27 7.43 1.36
N LEU A 145 19.29 6.40 2.20
CA LEU A 145 18.09 5.90 2.88
C LEU A 145 18.15 6.30 4.34
N SER A 146 17.07 6.88 4.85
CA SER A 146 16.91 7.15 6.28
C SER A 146 15.62 6.52 6.79
N PHE A 147 15.61 6.12 8.05
CA PHE A 147 14.42 5.62 8.73
C PHE A 147 14.08 6.49 9.93
N VAL A 148 12.84 6.92 10.02
CA VAL A 148 12.34 7.72 11.15
C VAL A 148 11.39 6.87 11.96
N LYS A 149 11.74 6.67 13.23
CA LYS A 149 10.91 5.94 14.18
C LYS A 149 9.67 6.76 14.55
N SER A 150 8.68 6.11 15.16
CA SER A 150 7.44 6.76 15.61
C SER A 150 7.66 7.85 16.67
N ASP A 151 8.81 7.85 17.36
CA ASP A 151 9.22 8.88 18.31
C ASP A 151 10.01 10.04 17.65
N ASN A 152 9.99 10.10 16.31
CA ASN A 152 10.75 11.04 15.47
C ASN A 152 12.29 10.87 15.53
N THR A 153 12.81 9.81 16.13
CA THR A 153 14.26 9.51 16.05
C THR A 153 14.63 9.18 14.61
N VAL A 154 15.61 9.92 14.08
CA VAL A 154 16.11 9.75 12.72
C VAL A 154 17.33 8.86 12.72
N LEU A 155 17.21 7.72 12.06
CA LEU A 155 18.32 6.86 11.68
C LEU A 155 18.77 7.28 10.27
N ALA A 156 19.63 8.29 10.23
CA ALA A 156 20.17 8.84 8.99
C ALA A 156 21.10 7.84 8.30
N ASN A 157 21.05 7.80 6.97
CA ASN A 157 21.92 6.97 6.14
C ASN A 157 21.99 5.49 6.59
N ILE A 158 20.84 4.93 6.92
CA ILE A 158 20.72 3.64 7.60
C ILE A 158 21.16 2.47 6.73
N TYR A 159 20.98 2.54 5.40
CA TYR A 159 21.37 1.45 4.49
C TYR A 159 22.89 1.17 4.52
N GLU A 160 23.70 2.23 4.45
CA GLU A 160 25.17 2.15 4.48
C GLU A 160 25.69 1.91 5.89
N THR A 161 25.04 2.51 6.91
CA THR A 161 25.41 2.31 8.32
C THR A 161 25.26 0.85 8.74
N LEU A 162 24.19 0.21 8.29
CA LEU A 162 23.92 -1.21 8.56
C LEU A 162 24.82 -2.16 7.76
N GLN A 163 25.40 -1.70 6.65
CA GLN A 163 26.11 -2.53 5.69
C GLN A 163 27.36 -1.82 5.16
N PRO A 164 28.40 -1.65 6.01
CA PRO A 164 29.62 -0.97 5.60
C PRO A 164 30.22 -1.55 4.32
N GLY A 165 30.50 -0.68 3.34
CA GLY A 165 31.02 -1.07 2.02
C GLY A 165 29.96 -1.20 0.93
N LEU A 166 28.67 -1.24 1.28
CA LEU A 166 27.58 -1.06 0.31
C LEU A 166 27.14 0.40 0.32
N VAL A 167 26.90 0.95 -0.89
CA VAL A 167 26.37 2.30 -1.08
C VAL A 167 25.12 2.23 -1.93
N LEU A 168 24.17 3.13 -1.71
CA LEU A 168 23.03 3.22 -2.62
C LEU A 168 23.46 3.77 -3.98
N PRO A 169 22.75 3.36 -5.06
CA PRO A 169 23.03 3.86 -6.41
C PRO A 169 22.77 5.36 -6.56
N ASP A 170 23.35 5.93 -7.62
CA ASP A 170 23.22 7.34 -7.96
C ASP A 170 21.84 7.69 -8.57
N ASN A 171 21.48 8.97 -8.52
CA ASN A 171 20.25 9.55 -9.08
C ASN A 171 18.97 8.86 -8.56
N PRO A 172 18.65 8.97 -7.26
CA PRO A 172 17.43 8.41 -6.70
C PRO A 172 16.17 9.00 -7.35
N VAL A 173 15.14 8.17 -7.50
CA VAL A 173 13.90 8.47 -8.23
C VAL A 173 12.67 8.27 -7.36
N GLN A 174 12.52 7.09 -6.75
CA GLN A 174 11.28 6.70 -6.06
C GLN A 174 11.55 5.62 -5.00
N LEU A 175 10.75 5.63 -3.94
CA LEU A 175 10.56 4.50 -3.04
C LEU A 175 9.26 3.78 -3.39
N TYR A 176 9.37 2.51 -3.76
CA TYR A 176 8.20 1.65 -3.98
C TYR A 176 8.09 0.61 -2.87
N TYR A 177 6.88 0.45 -2.33
CA TYR A 177 6.58 -0.54 -1.30
C TYR A 177 5.77 -1.67 -1.92
N SER A 178 6.40 -2.83 -2.10
CA SER A 178 5.70 -4.04 -2.50
C SER A 178 5.21 -4.74 -1.23
N LYS A 179 3.93 -4.55 -0.92
CA LYS A 179 3.25 -5.21 0.19
C LYS A 179 2.47 -6.43 -0.33
N PRO A 180 2.88 -7.67 0.04
CA PRO A 180 2.20 -8.89 -0.33
C PRO A 180 0.70 -8.87 -0.06
N LEU A 181 -0.03 -9.55 -0.93
CA LEU A 181 -1.44 -9.83 -0.70
C LEU A 181 -1.60 -10.90 0.38
N PRO A 182 -2.64 -10.85 1.23
CA PRO A 182 -2.82 -11.82 2.31
C PRO A 182 -2.85 -13.29 1.85
N TYR A 183 -3.28 -13.54 0.61
CA TYR A 183 -3.34 -14.89 0.02
C TYR A 183 -2.10 -15.26 -0.80
N GLN A 184 -1.13 -14.35 -0.98
CA GLN A 184 0.15 -14.61 -1.65
C GLN A 184 1.25 -14.83 -0.60
N LEU A 185 1.11 -15.90 0.19
CA LEU A 185 1.92 -16.17 1.38
C LEU A 185 3.43 -16.31 1.10
N LEU A 186 3.83 -16.61 -0.14
CA LEU A 186 5.25 -16.70 -0.54
C LEU A 186 5.80 -15.41 -1.16
N SER A 187 4.96 -14.43 -1.51
CA SER A 187 5.48 -13.13 -1.91
C SER A 187 5.96 -12.37 -0.67
N LYS A 188 7.12 -11.75 -0.79
CA LYS A 188 7.83 -11.15 0.34
C LYS A 188 7.64 -9.65 0.30
N GLU A 189 7.47 -9.08 1.48
CA GLU A 189 7.47 -7.64 1.68
C GLU A 189 8.81 -7.03 1.26
N GLU A 190 8.77 -5.97 0.46
CA GLU A 190 9.96 -5.37 -0.15
C GLU A 190 9.85 -3.85 -0.24
N TYR A 191 10.99 -3.18 -0.02
CA TYR A 191 11.18 -1.81 -0.45
C TYR A 191 12.08 -1.79 -1.67
N TRP A 192 11.61 -1.21 -2.77
CA TRP A 192 12.42 -0.97 -3.95
C TRP A 192 12.88 0.48 -3.94
N ILE A 193 14.19 0.65 -3.96
CA ILE A 193 14.85 1.95 -3.98
C ILE A 193 15.24 2.21 -5.42
N MET A 194 14.39 2.96 -6.11
CA MET A 194 14.52 3.21 -7.55
C MET A 194 15.51 4.33 -7.78
N CYS A 195 16.52 4.06 -8.61
CA CYS A 195 17.64 4.94 -8.93
C CYS A 195 18.00 4.81 -10.42
N ASN A 196 18.37 5.93 -11.04
CA ASN A 196 18.85 6.00 -12.42
C ASN A 196 20.38 5.99 -12.47
N ASP A 197 20.95 4.85 -12.09
CA ASP A 197 22.38 4.53 -12.18
C ASP A 197 22.59 3.41 -13.20
N ALA A 198 23.26 3.72 -14.30
CA ALA A 198 23.52 2.77 -15.37
C ALA A 198 24.50 1.65 -14.96
N SER A 199 25.30 1.85 -13.92
CA SER A 199 26.31 0.90 -13.45
C SER A 199 25.75 -0.08 -12.41
N SER A 200 25.14 0.43 -11.34
CA SER A 200 24.67 -0.38 -10.21
C SER A 200 23.19 -0.77 -10.34
N GLY A 201 22.38 0.05 -11.02
CA GLY A 201 20.94 -0.11 -11.11
C GLY A 201 20.22 0.04 -9.76
N SER A 202 18.89 -0.03 -9.77
CA SER A 202 18.07 0.09 -8.55
C SER A 202 18.20 -1.14 -7.63
N VAL A 203 17.95 -0.98 -6.33
CA VAL A 203 18.11 -2.04 -5.32
C VAL A 203 16.83 -2.34 -4.57
N ILE A 204 16.72 -3.56 -4.05
CA ILE A 204 15.64 -4.02 -3.17
C ILE A 204 16.21 -4.24 -1.78
N VAL A 205 15.50 -3.78 -0.76
CA VAL A 205 15.84 -4.01 0.64
C VAL A 205 14.69 -4.70 1.38
N ASN A 206 15.06 -5.47 2.41
CA ASN A 206 14.11 -6.12 3.28
C ASN A 206 13.48 -5.09 4.24
N PRO A 207 12.15 -4.88 4.27
CA PRO A 207 11.51 -3.88 5.13
C PRO A 207 11.68 -4.11 6.63
N SER A 208 11.98 -5.33 7.05
CA SER A 208 12.12 -5.72 8.47
C SER A 208 13.55 -5.60 8.98
N THR A 209 14.55 -5.49 8.10
CA THR A 209 15.96 -5.33 8.48
C THR A 209 16.66 -4.14 7.83
N LEU A 210 16.08 -3.60 6.75
CA LEU A 210 16.66 -2.61 5.82
C LEU A 210 17.95 -3.06 5.13
N PHE A 211 18.28 -4.35 5.21
CA PHE A 211 19.42 -4.92 4.49
C PHE A 211 19.10 -5.10 3.01
N PHE A 212 20.13 -5.00 2.17
CA PHE A 212 20.11 -5.39 0.78
C PHE A 212 19.55 -6.80 0.65
N LYS A 213 18.60 -6.94 -0.26
CA LYS A 213 17.94 -8.20 -0.56
C LYS A 213 18.28 -8.66 -1.96
N ASP A 214 18.17 -7.77 -2.94
CA ASP A 214 18.41 -8.10 -4.35
C ASP A 214 18.58 -6.84 -5.22
N ASN A 215 18.94 -7.02 -6.48
CA ASN A 215 18.87 -5.98 -7.50
C ASN A 215 17.45 -5.90 -8.08
N PHE A 216 16.96 -4.70 -8.40
CA PHE A 216 15.63 -4.50 -9.00
C PHE A 216 15.43 -5.30 -10.31
N ARG A 217 16.51 -5.63 -11.03
CA ARG A 217 16.47 -6.50 -12.21
C ARG A 217 15.87 -7.88 -11.94
N SER A 218 15.83 -8.35 -10.68
CA SER A 218 15.17 -9.61 -10.34
C SER A 218 13.64 -9.56 -10.41
N GLN A 219 13.06 -8.36 -10.53
CA GLN A 219 11.62 -8.16 -10.72
C GLN A 219 11.16 -8.36 -12.16
N PHE A 220 12.05 -8.86 -13.03
CA PHE A 220 11.73 -9.20 -14.41
C PHE A 220 11.94 -10.71 -14.61
N PHE A 221 11.06 -11.35 -15.36
CA PHE A 221 11.32 -12.70 -15.86
C PHE A 221 12.54 -12.71 -16.78
N LEU A 222 12.62 -11.72 -17.66
CA LEU A 222 13.73 -11.47 -18.56
C LEU A 222 14.05 -9.97 -18.52
N PRO A 223 15.07 -9.55 -17.76
CA PRO A 223 15.37 -8.13 -17.62
C PRO A 223 15.92 -7.56 -18.94
N PRO A 224 15.52 -6.34 -19.34
CA PRO A 224 16.13 -5.64 -20.46
C PRO A 224 17.63 -5.38 -20.21
N SER A 225 18.39 -5.07 -21.27
CA SER A 225 19.84 -4.80 -21.19
C SER A 225 20.15 -3.65 -20.23
N THR A 226 19.35 -2.58 -20.25
CA THR A 226 19.38 -1.47 -19.30
C THR A 226 18.06 -1.39 -18.56
N VAL A 227 18.05 -0.83 -17.35
CA VAL A 227 16.81 -0.56 -16.58
C VAL A 227 16.90 0.86 -16.06
N THR A 228 16.14 1.76 -16.68
CA THR A 228 16.02 3.17 -16.28
C THR A 228 14.58 3.42 -15.83
N PRO A 229 14.31 3.37 -14.51
CA PRO A 229 12.98 3.63 -14.00
C PRO A 229 12.53 5.08 -14.20
N GLY A 230 11.29 5.24 -14.67
CA GLY A 230 10.56 6.49 -14.64
C GLY A 230 9.76 6.59 -13.34
N TYR A 231 8.50 6.14 -13.38
CA TYR A 231 7.61 6.11 -12.22
C TYR A 231 6.89 4.77 -12.16
N LEU A 232 6.65 4.27 -10.94
CA LEU A 232 5.89 3.06 -10.67
C LEU A 232 4.57 3.40 -9.97
N GLU A 233 3.48 2.80 -10.44
CA GLU A 233 2.18 2.74 -9.76
C GLU A 233 1.91 1.32 -9.23
N THR A 234 1.33 1.24 -8.04
CA THR A 234 0.96 -0.05 -7.43
C THR A 234 -0.49 -0.42 -7.74
N LEU A 235 -0.73 -1.70 -7.94
CA LEU A 235 -2.03 -2.33 -7.99
C LEU A 235 -2.13 -3.35 -6.86
N MET A 236 -3.18 -3.21 -6.05
CA MET A 236 -3.44 -4.04 -4.87
C MET A 236 -2.27 -4.10 -3.85
N GLY A 237 -1.42 -3.08 -3.83
CA GLY A 237 -0.30 -2.95 -2.90
C GLY A 237 0.95 -3.78 -3.25
N THR A 238 0.87 -4.71 -4.20
CA THR A 238 2.02 -5.58 -4.57
C THR A 238 2.40 -5.48 -6.05
N ILE A 239 1.43 -5.38 -6.96
CA ILE A 239 1.67 -5.47 -8.39
C ILE A 239 2.14 -4.11 -8.89
N SER A 240 3.40 -4.02 -9.31
CA SER A 240 3.94 -2.78 -9.85
C SER A 240 3.64 -2.68 -11.35
N ASN A 241 3.22 -1.50 -11.78
CA ASN A 241 3.15 -1.08 -13.18
C ASN A 241 4.05 0.13 -13.33
N GLY A 242 4.76 0.28 -14.44
CA GLY A 242 5.70 1.39 -14.53
C GLY A 242 6.21 1.69 -15.92
N VAL A 243 6.75 2.89 -16.06
CA VAL A 243 7.50 3.27 -17.26
C VAL A 243 8.98 2.99 -17.01
N ILE A 244 9.56 2.05 -17.75
CA ILE A 244 10.97 1.68 -17.69
C ILE A 244 11.54 1.78 -19.10
N ASN A 245 12.65 2.52 -19.27
CA ASN A 245 13.25 2.84 -20.58
C ASN A 245 12.23 3.42 -21.58
N GLY A 246 11.29 4.27 -21.11
CA GLY A 246 10.25 4.86 -21.95
C GLY A 246 9.17 3.89 -22.44
N LYS A 247 9.14 2.65 -21.92
CA LYS A 247 8.12 1.65 -22.23
C LYS A 247 7.28 1.32 -21.01
N LEU A 248 6.00 1.02 -21.24
CA LEU A 248 5.12 0.53 -20.18
C LEU A 248 5.50 -0.92 -19.88
N TYR A 249 5.65 -1.24 -18.60
CA TYR A 249 5.76 -2.59 -18.07
C TYR A 249 4.61 -2.82 -17.09
N VAL A 250 3.96 -3.97 -17.23
CA VAL A 250 2.82 -4.39 -16.41
C VAL A 250 3.21 -5.61 -15.61
N GLY A 251 3.01 -5.55 -14.29
CA GLY A 251 3.27 -6.68 -13.39
C GLY A 251 2.26 -7.79 -13.61
N ILE A 252 2.72 -9.05 -13.59
CA ILE A 252 1.86 -10.19 -13.82
C ILE A 252 0.87 -10.38 -12.66
N GLN A 253 -0.41 -10.56 -13.00
CA GLN A 253 -1.50 -10.68 -12.01
C GLN A 253 -1.97 -12.11 -11.80
N SER A 254 -1.36 -13.08 -12.47
CA SER A 254 -1.69 -14.50 -12.37
C SER A 254 -0.42 -15.32 -12.43
N THR A 255 -0.27 -16.20 -11.44
CA THR A 255 0.80 -17.19 -11.36
C THR A 255 0.21 -18.49 -10.80
N ALA A 256 0.96 -19.58 -10.87
CA ALA A 256 0.61 -20.76 -10.07
C ALA A 256 0.52 -20.36 -8.58
N PRO A 257 -0.38 -20.98 -7.79
CA PRO A 257 -0.46 -20.74 -6.36
C PRO A 257 0.92 -20.87 -5.72
N PHE A 258 1.25 -19.92 -4.84
CA PHE A 258 2.54 -19.87 -4.13
C PHE A 258 3.78 -19.61 -5.02
N ALA A 259 3.64 -19.33 -6.31
CA ALA A 259 4.81 -18.94 -7.10
C ALA A 259 5.38 -17.59 -6.60
N PRO A 260 6.71 -17.44 -6.49
CA PRO A 260 7.34 -16.21 -6.01
C PRO A 260 7.31 -15.07 -7.06
N ASP A 261 6.81 -15.34 -8.26
CA ASP A 261 6.88 -14.43 -9.41
C ASP A 261 5.67 -13.50 -9.55
N TYR A 262 4.71 -13.56 -8.62
CA TYR A 262 3.54 -12.68 -8.64
C TYR A 262 3.96 -11.21 -8.58
N GLY A 263 3.47 -10.39 -9.52
CA GLY A 263 3.85 -8.99 -9.65
C GLY A 263 5.13 -8.72 -10.45
N LYS A 264 5.91 -9.74 -10.84
CA LYS A 264 7.06 -9.56 -11.73
C LYS A 264 6.64 -9.07 -13.11
N TYR A 265 7.56 -8.35 -13.74
CA TYR A 265 7.45 -7.89 -15.11
C TYR A 265 7.77 -8.99 -16.11
N ALA A 266 6.88 -9.17 -17.08
CA ALA A 266 7.18 -9.89 -18.31
C ALA A 266 7.94 -8.98 -19.29
N ASN A 267 7.49 -8.88 -20.53
CA ASN A 267 8.08 -8.00 -21.53
C ASN A 267 7.55 -6.57 -21.43
N ALA A 268 8.28 -5.61 -21.99
CA ALA A 268 7.76 -4.29 -22.30
C ALA A 268 6.51 -4.41 -23.18
N GLN A 269 5.49 -3.58 -22.94
CA GLN A 269 4.29 -3.57 -23.75
C GLN A 269 4.64 -3.16 -25.19
N PRO A 270 4.28 -3.98 -26.21
CA PRO A 270 4.69 -3.77 -27.58
C PRO A 270 4.08 -2.49 -28.16
N GLY A 271 4.77 -1.86 -29.10
CA GLY A 271 4.31 -0.64 -29.77
C GLY A 271 5.46 0.33 -30.04
N ASP A 272 5.27 1.21 -31.04
CA ASP A 272 6.22 2.27 -31.35
C ASP A 272 5.81 3.57 -30.65
N TYR A 273 6.41 3.82 -29.48
CA TYR A 273 6.15 4.95 -28.61
C TYR A 273 7.32 5.14 -27.63
N ASN A 274 7.44 6.33 -27.03
CA ASN A 274 8.33 6.64 -25.91
C ASN A 274 7.56 7.41 -24.83
N LEU A 275 7.11 6.70 -23.79
CA LEU A 275 6.31 7.32 -22.73
C LEU A 275 7.13 8.28 -21.87
N SER A 276 6.50 9.39 -21.49
CA SER A 276 6.92 10.14 -20.31
C SER A 276 6.91 9.25 -19.07
N PRO A 277 7.70 9.54 -18.02
CA PRO A 277 7.63 8.79 -16.76
C PRO A 277 6.22 8.72 -16.16
N MET A 278 5.41 9.75 -16.36
CA MET A 278 4.05 9.81 -15.83
C MET A 278 3.06 9.05 -16.71
N PHE A 279 2.22 8.26 -16.05
CA PHE A 279 1.10 7.56 -16.65
C PHE A 279 0.00 7.42 -15.60
N THR A 280 -1.14 6.86 -15.96
CA THR A 280 -2.20 6.50 -15.02
C THR A 280 -2.73 5.13 -15.38
N LYS A 281 -2.78 4.25 -14.39
CA LYS A 281 -3.50 2.98 -14.46
C LYS A 281 -4.95 3.21 -13.99
N GLY A 282 -5.91 3.05 -14.89
CA GLY A 282 -7.34 3.00 -14.57
C GLY A 282 -7.84 1.58 -14.31
N GLY A 283 -9.15 1.42 -14.11
CA GLY A 283 -9.81 0.12 -14.00
C GLY A 283 -9.61 -0.77 -15.23
N SER A 284 -9.82 -0.22 -16.43
CA SER A 284 -9.82 -0.97 -17.70
C SER A 284 -8.84 -0.41 -18.74
N PHE A 285 -7.93 0.49 -18.36
CA PHE A 285 -7.00 1.14 -19.28
C PHE A 285 -5.72 1.59 -18.58
N TYR A 286 -4.70 1.89 -19.39
CA TYR A 286 -3.62 2.79 -19.00
C TYR A 286 -3.64 4.00 -19.93
N LEU A 287 -3.42 5.19 -19.39
CA LEU A 287 -3.25 6.41 -20.17
C LEU A 287 -1.86 6.96 -19.89
N GLY A 288 -1.12 7.25 -20.96
CA GLY A 288 0.20 7.86 -20.88
C GLY A 288 0.35 8.96 -21.92
N PHE A 289 1.50 9.63 -21.89
CA PHE A 289 1.87 10.60 -22.89
C PHE A 289 3.10 10.11 -23.66
N ASP A 290 2.96 9.93 -24.96
CA ASP A 290 4.06 9.57 -25.85
C ASP A 290 4.83 10.81 -26.26
N THR A 291 6.05 10.94 -25.76
CA THR A 291 6.98 12.04 -26.07
C THR A 291 7.51 11.99 -27.50
N LYS A 292 7.44 10.82 -28.17
CA LYS A 292 7.86 10.65 -29.56
C LYS A 292 6.86 11.27 -30.52
N THR A 293 5.58 10.87 -30.40
CA THR A 293 4.49 11.37 -31.26
C THR A 293 3.82 12.63 -30.70
N LYS A 294 4.15 13.03 -29.46
CA LYS A 294 3.57 14.15 -28.74
C LYS A 294 2.05 14.00 -28.53
N ALA A 295 1.60 12.78 -28.26
CA ALA A 295 0.20 12.41 -28.17
C ALA A 295 -0.12 11.76 -26.83
N PHE A 296 -1.35 11.89 -26.36
CA PHE A 296 -1.87 10.95 -25.36
C PHE A 296 -2.05 9.57 -26.02
N VAL A 297 -1.66 8.52 -25.32
CA VAL A 297 -1.76 7.14 -25.82
C VAL A 297 -2.42 6.25 -24.79
N VAL A 298 -3.25 5.32 -25.26
CA VAL A 298 -4.02 4.42 -24.42
C VAL A 298 -3.50 3.00 -24.56
N PHE A 299 -3.56 2.25 -23.46
CA PHE A 299 -3.42 0.81 -23.41
C PHE A 299 -4.71 0.22 -22.82
N ASP A 300 -5.07 -1.01 -23.19
CA ASP A 300 -6.18 -1.71 -22.52
C ASP A 300 -5.80 -2.14 -21.08
N GLY A 301 -6.75 -2.67 -20.32
CA GLY A 301 -6.52 -3.11 -18.94
C GLY A 301 -5.47 -4.21 -18.78
N GLY A 302 -5.20 -4.98 -19.84
CA GLY A 302 -4.12 -5.98 -19.89
C GLY A 302 -2.74 -5.40 -20.24
N GLY A 303 -2.70 -4.13 -20.66
CA GLY A 303 -1.49 -3.43 -21.08
C GLY A 303 -1.24 -3.45 -22.59
N SER A 304 -2.15 -3.96 -23.41
CA SER A 304 -1.98 -3.95 -24.87
C SER A 304 -2.03 -2.52 -25.40
N TYR A 305 -1.03 -2.12 -26.18
CA TYR A 305 -0.96 -0.78 -26.75
C TYR A 305 -2.06 -0.55 -27.79
N LEU A 306 -2.85 0.51 -27.59
CA LEU A 306 -3.88 0.97 -28.52
C LEU A 306 -3.48 2.28 -29.21
N GLY A 307 -2.43 2.95 -28.74
CA GLY A 307 -1.97 4.24 -29.28
C GLY A 307 -3.06 5.30 -29.21
N THR A 308 -3.27 6.00 -30.33
CA THR A 308 -4.28 7.05 -30.48
C THR A 308 -5.64 6.54 -30.99
N ASN A 309 -5.89 5.22 -30.88
CA ASN A 309 -7.15 4.59 -31.29
C ASN A 309 -8.27 4.79 -30.26
N TYR A 310 -8.59 6.04 -29.98
CA TYR A 310 -9.70 6.50 -29.17
C TYR A 310 -10.48 7.60 -29.91
N GLY A 311 -11.76 7.75 -29.59
CA GLY A 311 -12.59 8.86 -30.06
C GLY A 311 -12.30 10.17 -29.31
N THR A 312 -12.70 11.31 -29.86
CA THR A 312 -12.54 12.64 -29.23
C THR A 312 -13.87 13.26 -28.84
N GLY A 313 -14.89 12.42 -28.61
CA GLY A 313 -16.28 12.84 -28.46
C GLY A 313 -16.91 13.28 -29.79
N THR A 314 -18.05 13.96 -29.70
CA THR A 314 -18.89 14.37 -30.84
C THR A 314 -18.73 15.84 -31.25
N ALA A 315 -17.86 16.59 -30.57
CA ALA A 315 -17.63 18.00 -30.87
C ALA A 315 -17.01 18.18 -32.26
N THR A 316 -17.58 19.07 -33.08
CA THR A 316 -17.11 19.36 -34.44
C THR A 316 -15.85 20.21 -34.47
N THR A 317 -15.55 20.93 -33.39
CA THR A 317 -14.30 21.68 -33.19
C THR A 317 -13.74 21.33 -31.83
N LEU A 318 -12.48 20.89 -31.79
CA LEU A 318 -11.81 20.49 -30.56
C LEU A 318 -11.00 21.66 -29.98
N PRO A 319 -11.08 21.95 -28.67
CA PRO A 319 -10.21 22.91 -28.00
C PRO A 319 -8.70 22.63 -28.19
N PHE A 320 -8.33 21.37 -28.35
CA PHE A 320 -7.01 20.91 -28.77
C PHE A 320 -7.09 19.50 -29.34
N ASN A 321 -6.05 19.05 -30.05
CA ASN A 321 -5.96 17.68 -30.54
C ASN A 321 -5.22 16.80 -29.51
N PRO A 322 -5.88 15.86 -28.80
CA PRO A 322 -5.21 14.98 -27.85
C PRO A 322 -4.26 13.98 -28.53
N LYS A 323 -4.39 13.79 -29.85
CA LYS A 323 -3.54 12.92 -30.67
C LYS A 323 -2.30 13.64 -31.22
N ASP A 324 -2.21 14.96 -30.99
CA ASP A 324 -1.06 15.80 -31.36
C ASP A 324 -1.09 17.08 -30.51
N ILE A 325 -0.47 17.01 -29.33
CA ILE A 325 -0.35 18.13 -28.39
C ILE A 325 0.66 19.16 -28.88
N GLY A 326 1.61 18.76 -29.74
CA GLY A 326 2.67 19.61 -30.27
C GLY A 326 3.85 19.86 -29.31
N MET A 327 3.71 19.54 -28.02
CA MET A 327 4.75 19.71 -26.98
C MET A 327 5.22 18.37 -26.42
N SER A 328 6.51 18.22 -26.11
CA SER A 328 7.07 17.00 -25.49
C SER A 328 7.34 17.14 -23.99
N ASN A 329 7.48 18.36 -23.49
CA ASN A 329 7.83 18.63 -22.09
C ASN A 329 6.57 18.66 -21.21
N LEU A 330 6.16 17.47 -20.79
CA LEU A 330 5.09 17.25 -19.83
C LEU A 330 5.61 17.48 -18.40
N LEU A 331 5.02 18.43 -17.67
CA LEU A 331 5.38 18.76 -16.30
C LEU A 331 4.61 17.94 -15.27
N TYR A 332 3.31 17.74 -15.50
CA TYR A 332 2.44 16.97 -14.62
C TYR A 332 1.27 16.37 -15.38
N PHE A 333 1.00 15.11 -15.11
CA PHE A 333 -0.13 14.36 -15.64
C PHE A 333 -0.55 13.29 -14.64
N LYS A 334 -1.81 13.31 -14.24
CA LYS A 334 -2.46 12.21 -13.53
C LYS A 334 -3.93 12.17 -13.91
N ALA A 335 -4.30 11.18 -14.70
CA ALA A 335 -5.69 11.03 -15.12
C ALA A 335 -6.61 10.70 -13.95
N SER A 336 -7.85 11.14 -14.07
CA SER A 336 -8.94 10.65 -13.24
C SER A 336 -9.73 9.61 -14.03
N GLU A 337 -10.21 8.56 -13.37
CA GLU A 337 -11.13 7.58 -13.98
C GLU A 337 -12.50 8.19 -14.27
N SER A 338 -12.84 9.29 -13.60
CA SER A 338 -14.05 10.06 -13.85
C SER A 338 -13.82 11.56 -13.67
N GLY A 339 -14.61 12.38 -14.36
CA GLY A 339 -14.50 13.83 -14.33
C GLY A 339 -13.31 14.38 -15.14
N THR A 340 -13.00 15.66 -14.91
CA THR A 340 -11.95 16.37 -15.64
C THR A 340 -10.56 15.92 -15.20
N THR A 341 -9.75 15.58 -16.19
CA THR A 341 -8.31 15.36 -16.08
C THR A 341 -7.58 16.60 -16.54
N TYR A 342 -6.44 16.89 -15.92
CA TYR A 342 -5.57 18.00 -16.29
C TYR A 342 -4.17 17.49 -16.65
N ALA A 343 -3.56 18.14 -17.63
CA ALA A 343 -2.16 17.98 -17.97
C ALA A 343 -1.50 19.36 -18.13
N PHE A 344 -0.26 19.49 -17.66
CA PHE A 344 0.51 20.72 -17.74
C PHE A 344 1.75 20.49 -18.60
N PHE A 345 1.88 21.29 -19.66
CA PHE A 345 3.02 21.25 -20.58
C PHE A 345 3.78 22.57 -20.52
N ARG A 346 5.07 22.55 -20.86
CA ARG A 346 5.86 23.79 -20.95
C ARG A 346 6.63 23.87 -22.25
N ASP A 347 6.59 25.03 -22.87
CA ASP A 347 7.44 25.41 -24.00
C ASP A 347 8.21 26.70 -23.67
N GLU A 348 8.86 27.28 -24.67
CA GLU A 348 9.61 28.54 -24.54
C GLU A 348 8.71 29.75 -24.22
N THR A 349 7.41 29.67 -24.50
CA THR A 349 6.43 30.75 -24.30
C THR A 349 5.75 30.71 -22.92
N GLY A 350 5.89 29.58 -22.23
CA GLY A 350 5.41 29.38 -20.86
C GLY A 350 4.82 28.01 -20.62
N THR A 351 4.02 27.92 -19.56
CA THR A 351 3.31 26.70 -19.15
C THR A 351 1.85 26.79 -19.60
N TRP A 352 1.36 25.69 -20.16
CA TRP A 352 0.01 25.54 -20.70
C TRP A 352 -0.75 24.47 -19.92
N GLU A 353 -2.01 24.76 -19.65
CA GLU A 353 -2.96 23.84 -19.02
C GLU A 353 -3.89 23.26 -20.08
N TYR A 354 -4.04 21.95 -20.03
CA TYR A 354 -4.97 21.17 -20.85
C TYR A 354 -5.94 20.46 -19.91
N SER A 355 -7.24 20.57 -20.17
CA SER A 355 -8.27 19.81 -19.47
C SER A 355 -9.07 18.93 -20.42
N PHE A 356 -9.41 17.73 -19.99
CA PHE A 356 -10.14 16.76 -20.80
C PHE A 356 -10.86 15.71 -19.95
N ASN A 357 -11.94 15.17 -20.47
CA ASN A 357 -12.64 14.03 -19.87
C ASN A 357 -12.11 12.71 -20.44
N ASN A 358 -11.76 11.77 -19.57
CA ASN A 358 -11.39 10.41 -19.98
C ASN A 358 -12.61 9.50 -19.82
N LYS A 359 -13.20 9.08 -20.95
CA LYS A 359 -14.23 8.03 -21.00
C LYS A 359 -13.59 6.75 -21.49
N LEU A 360 -12.71 6.20 -20.66
CA LEU A 360 -11.94 5.00 -20.96
C LEU A 360 -12.47 3.85 -20.08
N ASN A 361 -13.39 3.06 -20.64
CA ASN A 361 -13.96 1.87 -20.02
C ASN A 361 -14.05 0.74 -21.07
N GLU A 362 -14.57 -0.43 -20.69
CA GLU A 362 -14.62 -1.59 -21.59
C GLU A 362 -15.41 -1.32 -22.90
N GLY A 363 -16.47 -0.50 -22.84
CA GLY A 363 -17.35 -0.21 -23.98
C GLY A 363 -17.11 1.13 -24.67
N THR A 364 -16.36 2.04 -24.08
CA THR A 364 -16.10 3.39 -24.60
C THR A 364 -14.64 3.74 -24.44
N LYS A 365 -14.02 4.24 -25.50
CA LYS A 365 -12.63 4.70 -25.49
C LYS A 365 -12.58 6.09 -26.09
N GLU A 366 -12.84 7.11 -25.28
CA GLU A 366 -12.77 8.51 -25.70
C GLU A 366 -11.92 9.36 -24.76
N ILE A 367 -11.18 10.30 -25.34
CA ILE A 367 -10.56 11.43 -24.64
C ILE A 367 -11.23 12.69 -25.19
N VAL A 368 -12.12 13.29 -24.42
CA VAL A 368 -12.92 14.45 -24.84
C VAL A 368 -12.19 15.73 -24.41
N PRO A 369 -11.59 16.50 -25.34
CA PRO A 369 -10.87 17.73 -25.00
C PRO A 369 -11.85 18.80 -24.50
N GLU A 370 -11.57 19.42 -23.36
CA GLU A 370 -12.44 20.43 -22.74
C GLU A 370 -11.85 21.84 -22.88
N GLN A 371 -10.57 22.01 -22.58
CA GLN A 371 -9.94 23.33 -22.63
C GLN A 371 -8.43 23.25 -22.88
N LYS A 372 -7.90 24.28 -23.55
CA LYS A 372 -6.48 24.63 -23.59
C LYS A 372 -6.35 26.10 -23.22
N ARG A 373 -5.54 26.43 -22.22
CA ARG A 373 -5.24 27.83 -21.84
C ARG A 373 -3.80 27.99 -21.34
N LYS A 374 -3.32 29.22 -21.33
CA LYS A 374 -2.08 29.56 -20.63
C LYS A 374 -2.31 29.38 -19.13
N PHE A 375 -1.41 28.67 -18.45
CA PHE A 375 -1.52 28.45 -17.02
C PHE A 375 -1.33 29.77 -16.26
N ALA A 376 -2.26 30.11 -15.36
CA ALA A 376 -2.22 31.35 -14.57
C ALA A 376 -0.91 31.51 -13.78
N GLY A 377 -0.33 30.40 -13.30
CA GLY A 377 0.96 30.38 -12.59
C GLY A 377 2.19 30.24 -13.49
N SER A 378 2.08 30.44 -14.81
CA SER A 378 3.16 30.12 -15.77
C SER A 378 4.52 30.76 -15.45
N SER A 379 4.56 31.97 -14.88
CA SER A 379 5.79 32.67 -14.51
C SER A 379 6.46 32.10 -13.25
N LEU A 380 5.71 31.34 -12.44
CA LEU A 380 6.19 30.72 -11.20
C LEU A 380 6.75 29.32 -11.42
N VAL A 381 6.41 28.68 -12.53
CA VAL A 381 6.86 27.32 -12.83
C VAL A 381 8.31 27.33 -13.31
N LEU A 382 9.13 26.50 -12.67
CA LEU A 382 10.53 26.25 -13.02
C LEU A 382 10.68 24.85 -13.61
N ALA A 383 11.84 24.57 -14.22
CA ALA A 383 12.10 23.27 -14.84
C ALA A 383 12.08 22.10 -13.85
N ASP A 384 12.34 22.38 -12.57
CA ASP A 384 12.45 21.41 -11.49
C ASP A 384 11.30 21.48 -10.47
N SER A 385 10.27 22.29 -10.77
CA SER A 385 9.04 22.37 -9.98
C SER A 385 8.47 20.98 -9.72
N LYS A 386 8.15 20.70 -8.46
CA LYS A 386 7.47 19.48 -8.03
C LYS A 386 5.98 19.73 -8.07
N TRP A 387 5.20 18.71 -8.40
CA TRP A 387 3.76 18.82 -8.60
C TRP A 387 3.04 17.66 -7.92
N VAL A 388 1.92 17.97 -7.28
CA VAL A 388 0.96 16.98 -6.79
C VAL A 388 -0.45 17.53 -6.92
N ARG A 389 -1.43 16.64 -6.97
CA ARG A 389 -2.85 16.97 -7.02
C ARG A 389 -3.61 16.21 -5.95
N ASN A 390 -4.57 16.87 -5.32
CA ASN A 390 -5.53 16.22 -4.43
C ASN A 390 -6.68 15.56 -5.22
N THR A 391 -7.63 14.92 -4.53
CA THR A 391 -8.79 14.29 -5.18
C THR A 391 -9.80 15.30 -5.76
N LEU A 392 -9.79 16.55 -5.28
CA LEU A 392 -10.66 17.64 -5.73
C LEU A 392 -10.07 18.46 -6.91
N ASN A 393 -9.01 17.97 -7.56
CA ASN A 393 -8.29 18.70 -8.62
C ASN A 393 -7.72 20.07 -8.19
N VAL A 394 -7.38 20.23 -6.91
CA VAL A 394 -6.50 21.30 -6.43
C VAL A 394 -5.05 20.82 -6.58
N PHE A 395 -4.23 21.65 -7.22
CA PHE A 395 -2.83 21.36 -7.49
C PHE A 395 -1.93 22.09 -6.51
N TYR A 396 -0.83 21.45 -6.14
CA TYR A 396 0.26 22.07 -5.41
C TYR A 396 1.52 21.94 -6.23
N PHE A 397 2.22 23.05 -6.43
CA PHE A 397 3.49 23.03 -7.14
C PHE A 397 4.56 23.89 -6.46
N SER A 398 5.82 23.48 -6.55
CA SER A 398 6.93 24.27 -6.02
C SER A 398 7.48 25.30 -7.00
N SER A 399 8.03 26.38 -6.46
CA SER A 399 8.93 27.30 -7.16
C SER A 399 10.05 27.67 -6.20
N ALA A 400 11.27 27.19 -6.47
CA ALA A 400 12.41 27.31 -5.56
C ALA A 400 12.06 26.88 -4.11
N ASP A 401 12.01 27.82 -3.17
CA ASP A 401 11.74 27.64 -1.74
C ASP A 401 10.26 27.83 -1.35
N LYS A 402 9.34 27.90 -2.32
CA LYS A 402 7.91 28.14 -2.08
C LYS A 402 7.05 27.04 -2.69
N ILE A 403 5.84 26.92 -2.14
CA ILE A 403 4.77 26.09 -2.69
C ILE A 403 3.55 26.97 -2.96
N TYR A 404 2.91 26.72 -4.09
CA TYR A 404 1.69 27.39 -4.52
C TYR A 404 0.56 26.37 -4.64
N ARG A 405 -0.61 26.74 -4.11
CA ARG A 405 -1.88 26.09 -4.39
C ARG A 405 -2.47 26.69 -5.66
N TYR A 406 -3.02 25.86 -6.52
CA TYR A 406 -3.76 26.26 -7.71
C TYR A 406 -5.12 25.57 -7.77
N ASN A 407 -6.17 26.36 -7.99
CA ASN A 407 -7.51 25.86 -8.26
C ASN A 407 -7.90 26.14 -9.72
N PRO A 408 -8.09 25.12 -10.56
CA PRO A 408 -8.41 25.30 -11.97
C PRO A 408 -9.81 25.87 -12.22
N ILE A 409 -10.72 25.81 -11.25
CA ILE A 409 -12.11 26.30 -11.43
C ILE A 409 -12.13 27.83 -11.54
N ASN A 410 -11.36 28.52 -10.70
CA ASN A 410 -11.33 29.98 -10.62
C ASN A 410 -9.97 30.58 -10.99
N GLU A 411 -9.02 29.74 -11.42
CA GLU A 411 -7.64 30.09 -11.78
C GLU A 411 -6.82 30.73 -10.65
N GLU A 412 -7.27 30.60 -9.40
CA GLU A 412 -6.58 31.18 -8.25
C GLU A 412 -5.25 30.45 -8.02
N VAL A 413 -4.15 31.20 -8.08
CA VAL A 413 -2.82 30.78 -7.66
C VAL A 413 -2.47 31.49 -6.36
N ARG A 414 -2.21 30.73 -5.29
CA ARG A 414 -1.91 31.27 -3.96
C ARG A 414 -0.70 30.60 -3.35
N ALA A 415 0.25 31.37 -2.84
CA ALA A 415 1.35 30.84 -2.06
C ALA A 415 0.84 30.27 -0.72
N LEU A 416 1.39 29.12 -0.31
CA LEU A 416 1.19 28.59 1.03
C LEU A 416 1.97 29.42 2.06
N ASP A 417 1.53 29.39 3.31
CA ASP A 417 2.15 30.15 4.41
C ASP A 417 3.49 29.55 4.88
N ALA A 418 3.79 28.30 4.50
CA ALA A 418 5.01 27.60 4.90
C ALA A 418 6.28 28.36 4.46
N ASN A 419 7.26 28.41 5.35
CA ASN A 419 8.57 29.00 5.10
C ASN A 419 9.67 27.96 5.39
N PHE A 420 10.45 27.61 4.38
CA PHE A 420 11.52 26.63 4.49
C PHE A 420 12.92 27.27 4.65
N GLY A 421 12.97 28.55 5.02
CA GLY A 421 14.23 29.26 5.28
C GLY A 421 15.09 29.46 4.03
N GLY A 422 14.48 29.69 2.86
CA GLY A 422 15.19 29.84 1.59
C GLY A 422 15.66 28.51 0.98
N LYS A 423 15.43 27.37 1.65
CA LYS A 423 15.80 26.06 1.12
C LYS A 423 14.83 25.62 0.03
N LYS A 424 15.41 25.18 -1.08
CA LYS A 424 14.67 24.69 -2.25
C LYS A 424 13.84 23.44 -1.90
N VAL A 425 12.59 23.44 -2.37
CA VAL A 425 11.68 22.29 -2.30
C VAL A 425 12.13 21.21 -3.27
N SER A 426 12.47 20.04 -2.73
CA SER A 426 12.95 18.88 -3.48
C SER A 426 11.88 17.81 -3.70
N MET A 427 10.85 17.76 -2.87
CA MET A 427 9.77 16.78 -2.94
C MET A 427 8.46 17.37 -2.39
N ILE A 428 7.33 17.02 -2.99
CA ILE A 428 5.99 17.26 -2.45
C ILE A 428 5.18 15.97 -2.64
N LYS A 429 4.53 15.51 -1.57
CA LYS A 429 3.53 14.44 -1.59
C LYS A 429 2.28 14.87 -0.85
N ILE A 430 1.12 14.38 -1.29
CA ILE A 430 -0.15 14.58 -0.59
C ILE A 430 -0.60 13.26 0.06
N SER A 431 -1.16 13.34 1.26
CA SER A 431 -1.76 12.21 1.94
C SER A 431 -3.04 11.73 1.24
N ALA A 432 -3.42 10.47 1.44
CA ALA A 432 -4.59 9.88 0.80
C ALA A 432 -5.93 10.53 1.21
N ASP A 433 -5.96 11.18 2.37
CA ASP A 433 -7.10 11.96 2.87
C ASP A 433 -7.06 13.44 2.44
N ASP A 434 -6.11 13.82 1.58
CA ASP A 434 -5.87 15.17 1.03
C ASP A 434 -5.54 16.27 2.05
N ASN A 435 -5.36 15.92 3.32
CA ASN A 435 -5.25 16.89 4.41
C ASN A 435 -3.82 17.31 4.75
N THR A 436 -2.82 16.55 4.30
CA THR A 436 -1.42 16.80 4.63
C THR A 436 -0.56 16.83 3.37
N LEU A 437 0.24 17.89 3.21
CA LEU A 437 1.38 17.86 2.30
C LEU A 437 2.64 17.48 3.07
N THR A 438 3.35 16.47 2.57
CA THR A 438 4.71 16.16 2.99
C THR A 438 5.68 16.84 2.03
N VAL A 439 6.59 17.66 2.57
CA VAL A 439 7.49 18.51 1.79
C VAL A 439 8.94 18.23 2.18
N GLY A 440 9.77 17.89 1.19
CA GLY A 440 11.21 17.73 1.36
C GLY A 440 11.97 19.00 1.01
N VAL A 441 12.96 19.35 1.82
CA VAL A 441 14.04 20.31 1.49
C VAL A 441 15.37 19.74 2.00
N GLU A 442 16.49 20.34 1.63
CA GLU A 442 17.80 19.91 2.14
C GLU A 442 17.85 19.84 3.67
N GLY A 443 18.14 18.66 4.21
CA GLY A 443 18.26 18.42 5.65
C GLY A 443 16.96 18.05 6.38
N ALA A 444 15.78 18.22 5.74
CA ALA A 444 14.51 18.18 6.47
C ALA A 444 13.29 17.74 5.65
N LEU A 445 12.29 17.24 6.38
CA LEU A 445 10.96 16.93 5.88
C LEU A 445 9.93 17.63 6.76
N TYR A 446 9.03 18.38 6.13
CA TYR A 446 7.95 19.12 6.78
C TYR A 446 6.60 18.45 6.48
N SER A 447 5.71 18.49 7.47
CA SER A 447 4.28 18.22 7.24
C SER A 447 3.54 19.55 7.25
N LEU A 448 2.78 19.84 6.20
CA LEU A 448 1.91 21.02 6.11
C LEU A 448 0.45 20.61 6.23
N ASP A 449 -0.30 21.35 7.03
CA ASP A 449 -1.75 21.21 7.14
C ASP A 449 -2.44 21.95 5.99
N VAL A 450 -3.05 21.17 5.09
CA VAL A 450 -3.82 21.67 3.94
C VAL A 450 -5.30 21.25 4.03
N THR A 451 -5.77 20.92 5.23
CA THR A 451 -7.21 20.75 5.50
C THR A 451 -7.98 22.00 5.08
N VAL A 452 -9.27 21.83 4.79
CA VAL A 452 -10.14 22.94 4.39
C VAL A 452 -10.06 24.07 5.42
N GLY A 453 -9.72 25.27 4.94
CA GLY A 453 -9.55 26.47 5.77
C GLY A 453 -8.11 26.72 6.27
N LYS A 454 -7.17 25.80 6.02
CA LYS A 454 -5.74 25.99 6.29
C LYS A 454 -5.00 26.39 5.02
N ASN A 455 -3.91 27.14 5.18
CA ASN A 455 -3.11 27.62 4.05
C ASN A 455 -1.70 27.00 4.03
N GLY A 456 -1.59 25.71 4.38
CA GLY A 456 -0.32 24.98 4.35
C GLY A 456 0.61 25.36 5.49
N ASN A 457 0.09 25.53 6.70
CA ASN A 457 0.92 25.85 7.87
C ASN A 457 1.77 24.62 8.28
N ILE A 458 3.02 24.85 8.68
CA ILE A 458 3.92 23.78 9.15
C ILE A 458 3.37 23.20 10.47
N VAL A 459 3.29 21.88 10.53
CA VAL A 459 2.97 21.12 11.74
C VAL A 459 4.28 20.77 12.45
N GLU A 460 4.74 21.63 13.35
CA GLU A 460 6.08 21.54 13.96
C GLU A 460 6.37 20.21 14.65
N SER A 461 5.36 19.60 15.29
CA SER A 461 5.51 18.29 15.94
C SER A 461 5.78 17.13 14.98
N LYS A 462 5.61 17.36 13.68
CA LYS A 462 5.86 16.40 12.58
C LYS A 462 7.03 16.82 11.69
N THR A 463 7.77 17.87 12.05
CA THR A 463 8.99 18.27 11.35
C THR A 463 10.11 17.29 11.67
N ILE A 464 10.74 16.76 10.64
CA ILE A 464 11.85 15.81 10.74
C ILE A 464 13.10 16.50 10.21
N ASN A 465 14.14 16.58 11.04
CA ASN A 465 15.44 17.18 10.69
C ASN A 465 16.55 16.12 10.70
N GLY A 466 17.71 16.43 10.13
CA GLY A 466 18.86 15.52 10.12
C GLY A 466 18.81 14.46 9.02
N ILE A 467 18.05 14.72 7.96
CA ILE A 467 18.03 13.88 6.77
C ILE A 467 19.25 14.26 5.90
N PRO A 468 20.08 13.31 5.46
CA PRO A 468 21.22 13.61 4.58
C PRO A 468 20.72 14.10 3.21
N GLY A 469 21.30 15.18 2.69
CA GLY A 469 20.92 15.76 1.40
C GLY A 469 19.45 16.21 1.30
N SER A 470 18.90 16.16 0.08
CA SER A 470 17.54 16.60 -0.24
C SER A 470 16.60 15.41 -0.41
N PRO A 471 15.47 15.29 0.33
CA PRO A 471 14.50 14.23 0.13
C PRO A 471 13.95 14.20 -1.29
N VAL A 472 13.88 13.02 -1.87
CA VAL A 472 13.32 12.75 -3.20
C VAL A 472 11.99 12.02 -3.07
N ASP A 473 11.91 11.08 -2.12
CA ASP A 473 10.69 10.34 -1.89
C ASP A 473 10.53 9.87 -0.44
N VAL A 474 9.30 9.57 -0.04
CA VAL A 474 8.94 9.11 1.30
C VAL A 474 7.84 8.05 1.27
N LEU A 475 7.96 7.08 2.17
CA LEU A 475 6.94 6.07 2.48
C LEU A 475 6.66 6.06 3.98
N ILE A 476 5.38 6.11 4.36
CA ILE A 476 4.94 5.98 5.74
C ILE A 476 4.42 4.55 5.93
N ARG A 477 5.04 3.80 6.83
CA ARG A 477 4.65 2.43 7.17
C ARG A 477 3.86 2.43 8.47
N THR A 478 2.65 1.91 8.40
CA THR A 478 1.82 1.56 9.56
C THR A 478 1.68 0.05 9.62
N ASN A 479 1.88 -0.54 10.80
CA ASN A 479 1.61 -1.96 11.05
C ASN A 479 0.15 -2.32 10.84
#